data_AF-A0A968FXD5-F1
#
_entry.id   AF-A0A968FXD5-F1
#
_cell.length_a   1.000
_cell.length_b   1.000
_cell.length_c   1.000
_cell.angle_alpha   90.00
_cell.angle_beta   90.00
_cell.angle_gamma   90.00
#
_symmetry.space_group_name_H-M   'P 1'
#
loop_
_entity.id
_entity.type
_entity.pdbx_description
1 polymer ?
#
loop_
_entity_poly.entity_id
_entity_poly.type
_entity_poly.pdbx_seq_one_letter_code
_entity_poly.pdbx_strand_id
1 'polypeptide(L)'
;MKDSLTIIGGGLAGSEAAWQAAERGIPVVLYEMRSVKRTPVHKTDRCAELVCSNSLGNNQPHSAPYLLKEELRRFQSLVVRSGDAHSVPAGAALAVDRERFSEEITEALRLHPNITLKREEVVDIPREGPVIVATGPLTSSALSERISGLLGQ
;
A
#
# COMPACT_ATOMS: atom_id res chain seq x y z
N MET A 1 12.83 -3.14 -23.02
CA MET A 1 11.54 -3.27 -22.29
C MET A 1 11.86 -3.01 -20.82
N LYS A 2 11.07 -2.21 -20.11
CA LYS A 2 11.25 -2.07 -18.66
C LYS A 2 10.75 -3.37 -18.02
N ASP A 3 11.67 -4.26 -17.65
CA ASP A 3 11.37 -5.57 -17.05
C ASP A 3 10.97 -5.44 -15.55
N SER A 4 10.16 -4.42 -15.23
CA SER A 4 9.73 -4.13 -13.86
C SER A 4 8.27 -3.68 -13.83
N LEU A 5 7.56 -4.10 -12.79
CA LEU A 5 6.22 -3.63 -12.47
C LEU A 5 6.30 -2.26 -11.80
N THR A 6 5.63 -1.27 -12.36
CA THR A 6 5.50 0.04 -11.72
C THR A 6 4.25 0.08 -10.85
N ILE A 7 4.38 0.52 -9.61
CA ILE A 7 3.25 0.70 -8.68
C ILE A 7 3.27 2.15 -8.19
N ILE A 8 2.15 2.85 -8.36
CA ILE A 8 2.03 4.26 -8.00
C ILE A 8 1.15 4.39 -6.76
N GLY A 9 1.76 4.81 -5.65
CA GLY A 9 1.12 4.99 -4.34
C GLY A 9 1.48 3.87 -3.35
N GLY A 10 2.10 4.21 -2.23
CA GLY A 10 2.49 3.29 -1.16
C GLY A 10 1.44 3.18 -0.04
N GLY A 11 0.15 3.29 -0.36
CA GLY A 11 -0.94 3.02 0.59
C GLY A 11 -1.06 1.53 0.91
N LEU A 12 -2.14 1.10 1.58
CA LEU A 12 -2.36 -0.33 1.88
C LEU A 12 -2.31 -1.21 0.62
N ALA A 13 -3.05 -0.83 -0.42
CA ALA A 13 -3.13 -1.59 -1.66
C ALA A 13 -1.79 -1.64 -2.42
N GLY A 14 -1.10 -0.51 -2.56
CA GLY A 14 0.17 -0.48 -3.28
C GLY A 14 1.32 -1.15 -2.54
N SER A 15 1.32 -1.07 -1.21
CA SER A 15 2.27 -1.81 -0.35
C SER A 15 2.09 -3.32 -0.52
N GLU A 16 0.85 -3.80 -0.45
CA GLU A 16 0.54 -5.23 -0.62
C GLU A 16 0.83 -5.69 -2.05
N ALA A 17 0.46 -4.90 -3.06
CA ALA A 17 0.75 -5.23 -4.46
C ALA A 17 2.26 -5.32 -4.74
N ALA A 18 3.06 -4.39 -4.18
CA ALA A 18 4.51 -4.42 -4.30
C ALA A 18 5.10 -5.66 -3.66
N TRP A 19 4.67 -5.97 -2.43
CA TRP A 19 5.09 -7.16 -1.71
C TRP A 19 4.78 -8.44 -2.48
N GLN A 20 3.52 -8.61 -2.90
CA GLN A 20 3.07 -9.81 -3.59
C GLN A 20 3.78 -10.03 -4.94
N ALA A 21 4.04 -8.97 -5.71
CA ALA A 21 4.80 -9.08 -6.94
C ALA A 21 6.28 -9.43 -6.68
N ALA A 22 6.89 -8.78 -5.69
CA ALA A 22 8.30 -8.95 -5.36
C ALA A 22 8.62 -10.34 -4.80
N GLU A 23 7.74 -10.91 -3.97
CA GLU A 23 7.81 -12.29 -3.46
C GLU A 23 7.71 -13.34 -4.59
N ARG A 24 7.15 -12.96 -5.75
CA ARG A 24 7.08 -13.79 -6.96
C ARG A 24 8.26 -13.57 -7.91
N GLY A 25 9.31 -12.86 -7.46
CA GLY A 25 10.51 -12.60 -8.24
C GLY A 25 10.37 -11.50 -9.29
N ILE A 26 9.28 -10.74 -9.28
CA ILE A 26 9.07 -9.63 -10.23
C ILE A 26 9.77 -8.38 -9.67
N PRO A 27 10.68 -7.73 -10.43
CA PRO A 27 11.22 -6.44 -10.03
C PRO A 27 10.12 -5.38 -9.96
N VAL A 28 10.05 -4.65 -8.85
CA VAL A 28 9.02 -3.64 -8.59
C VAL A 28 9.67 -2.27 -8.39
N VAL A 29 9.10 -1.25 -9.03
CA VAL A 29 9.34 0.15 -8.68
C VAL A 29 8.09 0.69 -8.01
N LEU A 30 8.16 0.90 -6.69
CA LEU A 30 7.07 1.45 -5.90
C LEU A 30 7.30 2.95 -5.69
N TYR A 31 6.38 3.78 -6.17
CA TYR A 31 6.40 5.22 -5.99
C TYR A 31 5.57 5.64 -4.79
N GLU A 32 6.15 6.46 -3.92
CA GLU A 32 5.48 7.06 -2.77
C GLU A 32 5.80 8.56 -2.69
N MET A 33 4.77 9.39 -2.85
CA MET A 33 4.94 10.84 -2.96
C MET A 33 5.06 11.55 -1.62
N ARG A 34 4.58 10.98 -0.50
CA ARG A 34 4.31 11.72 0.75
C ARG A 34 5.52 12.40 1.40
N SER A 35 6.73 11.94 1.12
CA SER A 35 7.97 12.61 1.56
C SER A 35 8.25 13.92 0.82
N VAL A 36 7.78 14.04 -0.44
CA VAL A 36 7.97 15.21 -1.31
C VAL A 36 6.70 16.08 -1.36
N LYS A 37 5.53 15.43 -1.41
CA LYS A 37 4.22 16.07 -1.47
C LYS A 37 3.28 15.41 -0.47
N ARG A 38 3.11 16.09 0.66
CA ARG A 38 2.19 15.64 1.72
C ARG A 38 0.75 15.79 1.27
N THR A 39 -0.12 14.99 1.89
CA THR A 39 -1.57 15.16 1.80
C THR A 39 -2.10 15.74 3.12
N PRO A 40 -3.32 16.30 3.16
CA PRO A 40 -3.86 16.89 4.39
C PRO A 40 -4.08 15.92 5.55
N VAL A 41 -4.23 14.62 5.28
CA VAL A 41 -4.63 13.62 6.29
C VAL A 41 -3.47 12.75 6.79
N HIS A 42 -2.39 12.64 6.02
CA HIS A 42 -1.23 11.84 6.38
C HIS A 42 -0.26 12.67 7.22
N LYS A 43 0.23 12.09 8.30
CA LYS A 43 1.16 12.70 9.26
C LYS A 43 2.62 12.29 8.99
N THR A 44 2.82 11.18 8.28
CA THR A 44 4.14 10.63 7.98
C THR A 44 4.32 10.43 6.47
N ASP A 45 5.52 10.00 6.08
CA ASP A 45 5.84 9.52 4.74
C ASP A 45 5.88 7.98 4.66
N ARG A 46 5.47 7.29 5.72
CA ARG A 46 5.50 5.81 5.81
C ARG A 46 4.46 5.18 4.89
N CYS A 47 4.83 4.05 4.30
CA CYS A 47 3.90 3.21 3.56
C CYS A 47 2.78 2.69 4.48
N ALA A 48 1.60 2.45 3.90
CA ALA A 48 0.43 1.91 4.61
C ALA A 48 -0.03 2.66 5.87
N GLU A 49 0.27 3.96 6.00
CA GLU A 49 -0.22 4.78 7.11
C GLU A 49 -1.76 4.78 7.22
N LEU A 50 -2.28 4.53 8.44
CA LEU A 50 -3.71 4.57 8.74
C LEU A 50 -4.13 5.94 9.25
N VAL A 51 -4.92 6.67 8.46
CA VAL A 51 -5.27 8.08 8.73
C VAL A 51 -6.62 8.30 9.41
N CYS A 52 -7.49 7.28 9.48
CA CYS A 52 -8.77 7.36 10.20
C CYS A 52 -8.80 6.38 11.39
N SER A 53 -9.40 5.20 11.21
CA SER A 53 -9.42 4.11 12.17
C SER A 53 -8.09 3.36 12.17
N ASN A 54 -7.68 2.83 13.32
CA ASN A 54 -6.60 1.84 13.41
C ASN A 54 -7.11 0.40 13.28
N SER A 55 -8.37 0.20 12.92
CA SER A 55 -8.96 -1.11 12.72
C SER A 55 -8.84 -1.57 11.27
N LEU A 56 -8.35 -2.81 11.08
CA LEU A 56 -8.39 -3.58 9.83
C LEU A 56 -9.68 -4.43 9.74
N GLY A 57 -10.73 -4.00 10.43
CA GLY A 57 -12.05 -4.63 10.44
C GLY A 57 -12.19 -5.80 11.41
N ASN A 58 -13.38 -6.40 11.39
CA ASN A 58 -13.76 -7.51 12.27
C ASN A 58 -12.79 -8.70 12.12
N ASN A 59 -12.38 -9.30 13.23
CA ASN A 59 -11.47 -10.44 13.34
C ASN A 59 -12.13 -11.62 14.07
N GLN A 60 -13.46 -11.62 14.21
CA GLN A 60 -14.22 -12.75 14.71
C GLN A 60 -14.54 -13.74 13.58
N PRO A 61 -14.50 -15.06 13.88
CA PRO A 61 -14.88 -16.11 12.94
C PRO A 61 -16.22 -15.85 12.26
N HIS A 62 -16.33 -16.30 11.00
CA HIS A 62 -17.52 -16.22 10.15
C HIS A 62 -17.94 -14.81 9.69
N SER A 63 -17.21 -13.76 10.06
CA SER A 63 -17.41 -12.44 9.44
C SER A 63 -16.67 -12.32 8.11
N ALA A 64 -17.22 -11.58 7.14
CA ALA A 64 -16.57 -11.38 5.84
C ALA A 64 -15.16 -10.76 5.95
N PRO A 65 -14.92 -9.73 6.79
CA PRO A 65 -13.56 -9.20 6.96
C PRO A 65 -12.59 -10.19 7.60
N TYR A 66 -13.07 -11.10 8.45
CA TYR A 66 -12.25 -12.17 9.01
C TYR A 66 -11.85 -13.17 7.93
N LEU A 67 -12.81 -13.65 7.12
CA LEU A 67 -12.52 -14.58 6.03
C LEU A 67 -11.51 -14.02 5.04
N LEU A 68 -11.64 -12.74 4.66
CA LEU A 68 -10.66 -12.07 3.81
C LEU A 68 -9.27 -12.03 4.45
N LYS A 69 -9.18 -11.76 5.77
CA LYS A 69 -7.88 -11.80 6.47
C LYS A 69 -7.29 -13.21 6.50
N GLU A 70 -8.10 -14.25 6.67
CA GLU A 70 -7.64 -15.64 6.60
C GLU A 70 -7.09 -16.00 5.22
N GLU A 71 -7.72 -15.54 4.14
CA GLU A 71 -7.20 -15.69 2.77
C GLU A 71 -5.87 -14.96 2.61
N LEU A 72 -5.80 -13.70 3.05
CA LEU A 72 -4.58 -12.90 2.99
C LEU A 72 -3.44 -13.49 3.83
N ARG A 73 -3.72 -14.11 4.98
CA ARG A 73 -2.74 -14.87 5.77
C ARG A 73 -2.16 -16.04 4.96
N ARG A 74 -3.01 -16.78 4.24
CA ARG A 74 -2.56 -17.88 3.36
C ARG A 74 -1.72 -17.37 2.19
N PHE A 75 -2.01 -16.16 1.69
CA PHE A 75 -1.21 -15.47 0.69
C PHE A 75 0.01 -14.74 1.25
N GLN A 76 0.38 -14.96 2.51
CA GLN A 76 1.55 -14.33 3.16
C GLN A 76 1.51 -12.80 3.07
N SER A 77 0.32 -12.21 3.27
CA SER A 77 0.11 -10.77 3.16
C SER A 77 0.97 -9.99 4.12
N LEU A 78 1.68 -8.98 3.61
CA LEU A 78 2.47 -8.06 4.42
C LEU A 78 1.56 -7.25 5.34
N VAL A 79 0.47 -6.69 4.81
CA VAL A 79 -0.49 -5.88 5.57
C VAL A 79 -1.10 -6.67 6.72
N VAL A 80 -1.58 -7.89 6.48
CA VAL A 80 -2.20 -8.69 7.56
C VAL A 80 -1.16 -9.19 8.55
N ARG A 81 0.04 -9.61 8.08
CA ARG A 81 1.13 -10.02 8.96
C ARG A 81 1.56 -8.91 9.92
N SER A 82 1.79 -7.70 9.40
CA SER A 82 2.14 -6.53 10.24
C SER A 82 0.97 -6.12 11.14
N GLY A 83 -0.27 -6.31 10.68
CA GLY A 83 -1.46 -6.09 11.50
C GLY A 83 -1.56 -7.04 12.70
N ASP A 84 -1.26 -8.32 12.49
CA ASP A 84 -1.23 -9.32 13.55
C ASP A 84 -0.09 -9.04 14.55
N ALA A 85 1.12 -8.72 14.04
CA ALA A 85 2.31 -8.45 14.84
C ALA A 85 2.22 -7.19 15.72
N HIS A 86 1.45 -6.19 15.26
CA HIS A 86 1.27 -4.91 15.96
C HIS A 86 -0.16 -4.69 16.44
N SER A 87 -0.87 -5.78 16.73
CA SER A 87 -2.24 -5.74 17.21
C SER A 87 -2.37 -5.14 18.62
N VAL A 88 -3.46 -4.41 18.84
CA VAL A 88 -3.84 -3.82 20.14
C VAL A 88 -5.27 -4.23 20.51
N PRO A 89 -5.64 -4.28 21.80
CA PRO A 89 -7.00 -4.66 22.21
C PRO A 89 -8.09 -3.78 21.58
N ALA A 90 -9.05 -4.38 20.87
CA ALA A 90 -10.14 -3.66 20.19
C ALA A 90 -11.44 -4.49 20.02
N GLY A 91 -11.78 -5.28 21.04
CA GLY A 91 -12.99 -6.10 21.02
C GLY A 91 -12.98 -7.11 19.87
N ALA A 92 -13.94 -6.98 18.95
CA ALA A 92 -14.08 -7.88 17.80
C ALA A 92 -13.12 -7.55 16.65
N ALA A 93 -12.46 -6.38 16.64
CA ALA A 93 -11.66 -5.94 15.51
C ALA A 93 -10.19 -6.32 15.62
N LEU A 94 -9.51 -6.49 14.48
CA LEU A 94 -8.06 -6.42 14.41
C LEU A 94 -7.68 -4.94 14.37
N ALA A 95 -7.42 -4.33 15.52
CA ALA A 95 -6.85 -2.99 15.58
C ALA A 95 -5.35 -3.05 15.81
N VAL A 96 -4.65 -2.01 15.35
CA VAL A 96 -3.18 -1.98 15.36
C VAL A 96 -2.63 -0.73 16.04
N ASP A 97 -1.39 -0.80 16.50
CA ASP A 97 -0.56 0.38 16.72
C ASP A 97 -0.20 0.97 15.35
N ARG A 98 -0.73 2.16 15.03
CA ARG A 98 -0.60 2.78 13.70
C ARG A 98 0.86 3.04 13.31
N GLU A 99 1.66 3.48 14.26
CA GLU A 99 3.03 3.91 13.99
C GLU A 99 3.89 2.69 13.74
N ARG A 100 3.81 1.67 14.62
CA ARG A 100 4.56 0.42 14.47
C ARG A 100 4.13 -0.34 13.21
N PHE A 101 2.83 -0.41 12.95
CA PHE A 101 2.27 -1.04 11.75
C PHE A 101 2.85 -0.45 10.44
N SER A 102 2.81 0.87 10.31
CA SER A 102 3.32 1.53 9.09
C SER A 102 4.85 1.51 9.01
N GLU A 103 5.55 1.48 10.15
CA GLU A 103 7.01 1.32 10.22
C GLU A 103 7.46 -0.04 9.70
N GLU A 104 6.86 -1.13 10.20
CA GLU A 104 7.20 -2.49 9.79
C GLU A 104 6.99 -2.67 8.28
N ILE A 105 5.85 -2.21 7.75
CA ILE A 105 5.54 -2.30 6.31
C ILE A 105 6.56 -1.50 5.49
N THR A 106 6.89 -0.28 5.92
CA THR A 106 7.85 0.57 5.21
C THR A 106 9.24 -0.07 5.18
N GLU A 107 9.71 -0.59 6.31
CA GLU A 107 11.01 -1.25 6.41
C GLU A 107 11.06 -2.54 5.60
N ALA A 108 10.01 -3.37 5.66
CA ALA A 108 9.91 -4.59 4.86
C ALA A 108 10.00 -4.28 3.36
N LEU A 109 9.26 -3.28 2.87
CA LEU A 109 9.31 -2.86 1.47
C LEU A 109 10.67 -2.29 1.08
N ARG A 110 11.29 -1.49 1.94
CA ARG A 110 12.59 -0.85 1.70
C ARG A 110 13.74 -1.86 1.64
N LEU A 111 13.66 -2.92 2.45
CA LEU A 111 14.70 -3.94 2.56
C LEU A 111 14.54 -5.09 1.55
N HIS A 112 13.39 -5.21 0.89
CA HIS A 112 13.13 -6.29 -0.04
C HIS A 112 13.98 -6.13 -1.33
N PRO A 113 14.76 -7.15 -1.75
CA PRO A 113 15.74 -7.02 -2.83
C PRO A 113 15.12 -6.72 -4.21
N ASN A 114 13.89 -7.18 -4.45
CA ASN A 114 13.16 -6.91 -5.70
C ASN A 114 12.34 -5.61 -5.68
N ILE A 115 12.36 -4.82 -4.60
CA ILE A 115 11.56 -3.58 -4.50
C ILE A 115 12.51 -2.38 -4.48
N THR A 116 12.33 -1.49 -5.45
CA THR A 116 12.90 -0.15 -5.43
C THR A 116 11.83 0.84 -4.98
N LEU A 117 11.90 1.30 -3.73
CA LEU A 117 11.02 2.34 -3.21
C LEU A 117 11.53 3.73 -3.62
N LYS A 118 10.77 4.42 -4.47
CA LYS A 118 11.07 5.79 -4.94
C LYS A 118 10.21 6.82 -4.23
N ARG A 119 10.88 7.82 -3.66
CA ARG A 119 10.29 8.94 -2.93
C ARG A 119 10.01 10.10 -3.88
N GLU A 120 9.03 9.93 -4.77
CA GLU A 120 8.73 10.84 -5.88
C GLU A 120 7.22 10.94 -6.12
N GLU A 121 6.73 12.11 -6.54
CA GLU A 121 5.39 12.25 -7.11
C GLU A 121 5.41 11.80 -8.57
N VAL A 122 4.50 10.89 -8.93
CA VAL A 122 4.25 10.53 -10.32
C VAL A 122 3.11 11.37 -10.87
N VAL A 123 3.40 12.16 -11.90
CA VAL A 123 2.43 13.06 -12.55
C VAL A 123 1.95 12.55 -13.91
N ASP A 124 2.59 11.51 -14.44
CA ASP A 124 2.21 10.88 -15.71
C ASP A 124 2.33 9.35 -15.62
N ILE A 125 1.40 8.64 -16.24
CA ILE A 125 1.38 7.17 -16.20
C ILE A 125 2.41 6.67 -17.22
N PRO A 126 3.35 5.78 -16.81
CA PRO A 126 4.31 5.18 -17.74
C PRO A 126 3.62 4.57 -18.95
N ARG A 127 4.11 4.90 -20.16
CA ARG A 127 3.55 4.39 -21.43
C ARG A 127 3.94 2.96 -21.75
N GLU A 128 4.96 2.43 -21.08
CA GLU A 128 5.51 1.10 -21.30
C GLU A 128 5.54 0.30 -20.01
N GLY A 129 5.31 -1.01 -20.15
CA GLY A 129 5.31 -1.95 -19.03
C GLY A 129 3.99 -1.96 -18.24
N PRO A 130 3.80 -2.96 -17.36
CA PRO A 130 2.62 -3.02 -16.51
C PRO A 130 2.68 -1.96 -15.41
N VAL A 131 1.53 -1.34 -15.13
CA VAL A 131 1.37 -0.32 -14.09
C VAL A 131 0.18 -0.64 -13.20
N ILE A 132 0.37 -0.59 -11.89
CA ILE A 132 -0.72 -0.57 -10.89
C ILE A 132 -0.84 0.85 -10.34
N VAL A 133 -2.01 1.46 -10.48
CA VAL A 133 -2.34 2.74 -9.84
C VAL A 133 -3.07 2.47 -8.53
N ALA A 134 -2.44 2.78 -7.40
CA ALA A 134 -2.90 2.50 -6.04
C ALA A 134 -2.81 3.75 -5.13
N THR A 135 -3.10 4.93 -5.68
CA THR A 135 -2.95 6.25 -5.03
C THR A 135 -4.04 6.61 -4.01
N GLY A 136 -5.06 5.75 -3.87
CA GLY A 136 -6.10 5.92 -2.88
C GLY A 136 -7.02 7.12 -3.12
N PRO A 137 -7.84 7.49 -2.12
CA PRO A 137 -8.88 8.52 -2.29
C PRO A 137 -8.35 9.94 -2.46
N LEU A 138 -7.06 10.17 -2.17
CA LEU A 138 -6.39 11.48 -2.26
C LEU A 138 -5.28 11.45 -3.31
N THR A 139 -5.62 10.93 -4.49
CA THR A 139 -4.74 10.99 -5.67
C THR A 139 -4.37 12.45 -5.96
N SER A 140 -3.10 12.71 -6.32
CA SER A 140 -2.66 14.08 -6.58
C SER A 140 -3.39 14.67 -7.80
N SER A 141 -3.59 15.99 -7.80
CA SER A 141 -4.34 16.68 -8.87
C SER A 141 -3.75 16.38 -10.26
N ALA A 142 -2.43 16.47 -10.41
CA ALA A 142 -1.74 16.20 -11.67
C ALA A 142 -1.99 14.78 -12.20
N LEU A 143 -1.89 13.75 -11.34
CA LEU A 143 -2.16 12.38 -11.75
C LEU A 143 -3.65 12.14 -12.00
N SER A 144 -4.53 12.76 -11.21
CA SER A 144 -5.99 12.70 -11.42
C SER A 144 -6.39 13.26 -12.77
N GLU A 145 -5.88 14.43 -13.15
CA GLU A 145 -6.11 15.05 -14.46
C GLU A 145 -5.63 14.14 -15.59
N ARG A 146 -4.46 13.50 -15.40
CA ARG A 146 -3.94 12.55 -16.38
C ARG A 146 -4.83 11.31 -16.54
N ILE A 147 -5.33 10.76 -15.44
CA ILE A 147 -6.26 9.62 -15.47
C ILE A 147 -7.56 10.03 -16.17
N SER A 148 -8.13 11.19 -15.84
CA SER A 148 -9.34 11.71 -16.49
C SER A 148 -9.15 11.85 -18.00
N GLY A 149 -8.02 12.39 -18.44
CA GLY A 149 -7.71 12.54 -19.86
C GLY A 149 -7.60 11.19 -20.60
N LEU A 150 -7.15 10.12 -19.95
CA LEU A 150 -7.15 8.76 -20.54
C LEU A 150 -8.56 8.18 -20.67
N LEU A 151 -9.49 8.61 -19.81
CA LEU A 151 -10.89 8.19 -19.83
C LEU A 151 -11.76 9.09 -20.71
N GLY A 152 -11.19 10.13 -21.34
CA GLY A 152 -11.88 11.07 -22.20
C GLY A 152 -12.82 12.03 -21.47
N GLN A 153 -12.52 12.34 -20.21
CA GLN A 153 -13.25 13.31 -19.37
C GLN A 153 -12.55 14.66 -19.31
#